data_AF-A0A9P7SVJ4-F1
#
_entry.id   AF-A0A9P7SVJ4-F1
#
_cell.length_a   1.000
_cell.length_b   1.000
_cell.length_c   1.000
_cell.angle_alpha   90.00
_cell.angle_beta   90.00
_cell.angle_gamma   90.00
#
_symmetry.space_group_name_H-M   'P 1'
#
loop_
_entity.id
_entity.type
_entity.pdbx_description
1 polymer ?
#
loop_
_entity_poly.entity_id
_entity_poly.type
_entity_poly.pdbx_seq_one_letter_code
_entity_poly.pdbx_strand_id
1 'polypeptide(L)'
;MLRKSPELTPRALFKPMISETRAPLLEIDYNLHKSNSTYFTDLDVARTHLVSYLTRPAMRNLTYNAKTGLVLDPKTNKPARGPMGIMLGSVACSFKREIRAYRGYELWTKVLAWDRKWLYMVTHFVPKGTAKPTEWLDPRFGSVRTRTGKDASGGWERTMHATAVSKYVFKLGRFTVHPAIVLEDSGLLPERPGGWRSGENQLGDETADLSDVNLSAEGTWDWRRVEAQRRKGMQMAQHFHALDQTSDLFDGGTFGALAKMGPC
;
A
#
# COMPACT_ATOMS: atom_id res chain seq x y z
N MET A 1 6.46 2.82 -30.41
CA MET A 1 5.03 3.09 -30.14
C MET A 1 4.79 2.92 -28.64
N LEU A 2 4.46 4.00 -27.92
CA LEU A 2 4.16 3.94 -26.47
C LEU A 2 2.74 3.35 -26.29
N ARG A 3 2.63 2.15 -25.70
CA ARG A 3 1.32 1.54 -25.38
C ARG A 3 0.73 2.21 -24.14
N LYS A 4 -0.57 2.48 -24.16
CA LYS A 4 -1.29 2.99 -22.98
C LYS A 4 -1.43 1.87 -21.96
N SER A 5 -1.36 2.20 -20.67
CA SER A 5 -1.71 1.27 -19.61
C SER A 5 -3.18 0.85 -19.76
N PRO A 6 -3.54 -0.40 -19.46
CA PRO A 6 -4.93 -0.83 -19.48
C PRO A 6 -5.75 -0.12 -18.41
N GLU A 7 -7.06 -0.06 -18.62
CA GLU A 7 -7.99 0.34 -17.57
C GLU A 7 -8.04 -0.73 -16.48
N LEU A 8 -8.05 -0.28 -15.23
CA LEU A 8 -8.04 -1.16 -14.07
C LEU A 8 -9.49 -1.43 -13.64
N THR A 9 -9.71 -2.64 -13.14
CA THR A 9 -10.99 -3.06 -12.55
C THR A 9 -10.80 -3.29 -11.05
N PRO A 10 -11.87 -3.50 -10.26
CA PRO A 10 -11.75 -3.83 -8.84
C PRO A 10 -10.84 -5.03 -8.53
N ARG A 11 -10.69 -5.98 -9.47
CA ARG A 11 -9.74 -7.11 -9.38
C ARG A 11 -8.28 -6.65 -9.22
N ALA A 12 -7.92 -5.45 -9.66
CA ALA A 12 -6.56 -4.92 -9.60
C ALA A 12 -6.18 -4.39 -8.21
N LEU A 13 -7.14 -3.94 -7.39
CA LEU A 13 -6.89 -3.19 -6.15
C LEU A 13 -5.95 -3.92 -5.17
N PHE A 14 -6.16 -5.23 -5.02
CA PHE A 14 -5.41 -6.06 -4.06
C PHE A 14 -4.35 -6.95 -4.72
N LYS A 15 -4.14 -6.80 -6.03
CA LYS A 15 -3.08 -7.54 -6.72
C LYS A 15 -1.71 -6.93 -6.40
N PRO A 16 -0.68 -7.76 -6.19
CA PRO A 16 0.66 -7.25 -5.98
C PRO A 16 1.26 -6.71 -7.27
N MET A 17 1.96 -5.59 -7.15
CA MET A 17 2.96 -5.14 -8.10
C MET A 17 4.32 -5.69 -7.67
N ILE A 18 5.06 -6.25 -8.64
CA ILE A 18 6.36 -6.87 -8.41
C ILE A 18 7.45 -5.97 -9.00
N SER A 19 8.41 -5.58 -8.16
CA SER A 19 9.60 -4.84 -8.57
C SER A 19 10.84 -5.70 -8.33
N GLU A 20 11.70 -5.81 -9.34
CA GLU A 20 12.98 -6.53 -9.23
C GLU A 20 14.12 -5.55 -8.93
N THR A 21 14.98 -5.89 -7.98
CA THR A 21 16.18 -5.11 -7.66
C THR A 21 17.30 -6.01 -7.14
N ARG A 22 18.45 -5.43 -6.82
CA ARG A 22 19.63 -6.08 -6.22
C ARG A 22 20.24 -5.16 -5.17
N ALA A 23 21.01 -5.69 -4.23
CA ALA A 23 21.70 -4.86 -3.23
C ALA A 23 23.08 -4.41 -3.77
N PRO A 24 23.23 -3.20 -4.34
CA PRO A 24 24.53 -2.70 -4.79
C PRO A 24 25.47 -2.44 -3.60
N LEU A 25 26.77 -2.30 -3.88
CA LEU A 25 27.80 -2.09 -2.85
C LEU A 25 27.47 -0.95 -1.86
N LEU A 26 26.90 0.15 -2.35
CA LEU A 26 26.56 1.32 -1.51
C LEU A 26 25.41 1.07 -0.53
N GLU A 27 24.71 -0.05 -0.65
CA GLU A 27 23.66 -0.46 0.28
C GLU A 27 24.12 -1.54 1.26
N ILE A 28 25.38 -1.96 1.18
CA ILE A 28 25.95 -3.01 2.02
C ILE A 28 26.57 -2.37 3.27
N ASP A 29 26.23 -2.92 4.43
CA ASP A 29 26.79 -2.49 5.71
C ASP A 29 28.12 -3.21 6.04
N TYR A 30 28.66 -2.94 7.22
CA TYR A 30 29.89 -3.57 7.71
C TYR A 30 29.77 -5.10 7.91
N ASN A 31 28.54 -5.64 7.97
CA ASN A 31 28.27 -7.08 8.07
C ASN A 31 28.17 -7.75 6.69
N LEU A 32 28.50 -7.05 5.60
CA LEU A 32 28.49 -7.54 4.23
C LEU A 32 27.10 -7.96 3.70
N HIS A 33 26.04 -7.43 4.31
CA HIS A 33 24.66 -7.60 3.87
C HIS A 33 23.98 -6.26 3.66
N LYS A 34 22.83 -6.27 2.99
CA LYS A 34 22.03 -5.05 2.78
C LYS A 34 21.71 -4.42 4.14
N SER A 35 22.13 -3.17 4.32
CA SER A 35 21.81 -2.37 5.49
C SER A 35 20.30 -2.32 5.71
N ASN A 36 19.86 -2.49 6.95
CA ASN A 36 18.44 -2.40 7.31
C ASN A 36 17.80 -1.06 6.90
N SER A 37 18.59 0.03 6.88
CA SER A 37 18.09 1.35 6.48
C SER A 37 17.75 1.45 4.99
N THR A 38 18.45 0.69 4.12
CA THR A 38 18.27 0.80 2.66
C THR A 38 17.09 -0.02 2.15
N TYR A 39 16.45 -0.83 3.00
CA TYR A 39 15.15 -1.44 2.68
C TYR A 39 14.08 -0.36 2.47
N PHE A 40 14.15 0.74 3.22
CA PHE A 40 13.17 1.83 3.10
C PHE A 40 13.29 2.57 1.77
N THR A 41 14.48 2.64 1.18
CA THR A 41 14.68 3.16 -0.18
C THR A 41 13.96 2.31 -1.23
N ASP A 42 14.01 0.98 -1.12
CA ASP A 42 13.27 0.13 -2.05
C ASP A 42 11.76 0.23 -1.83
N LEU A 43 11.35 0.35 -0.55
CA LEU A 43 9.95 0.61 -0.21
C LEU A 43 9.48 1.86 -0.92
N ASP A 44 10.21 2.98 -0.84
CA ASP A 44 9.91 4.24 -1.53
C ASP A 44 9.62 4.08 -3.01
N VAL A 45 10.47 3.35 -3.72
CA VAL A 45 10.26 3.10 -5.15
C VAL A 45 9.04 2.21 -5.38
N ALA A 46 8.94 1.07 -4.68
CA ALA A 46 7.91 0.08 -4.94
C ALA A 46 6.49 0.59 -4.61
N ARG A 47 6.34 1.30 -3.49
CA ARG A 47 5.05 1.87 -3.06
C ARG A 47 4.62 3.06 -3.91
N THR A 48 5.57 3.92 -4.33
CA THR A 48 5.30 5.03 -5.24
C THR A 48 4.85 4.51 -6.60
N HIS A 49 5.46 3.44 -7.10
CA HIS A 49 5.06 2.81 -8.34
C HIS A 49 3.66 2.22 -8.25
N LEU A 50 3.35 1.45 -7.19
CA LEU A 50 2.02 0.87 -7.00
C LEU A 50 0.95 1.96 -6.90
N VAL A 51 1.12 2.93 -5.99
CA VAL A 51 0.09 3.95 -5.75
C VAL A 51 -0.14 4.77 -7.00
N SER A 52 0.93 5.21 -7.68
CA SER A 52 0.82 6.01 -8.90
C SER A 52 0.14 5.25 -10.03
N TYR A 53 0.41 3.95 -10.16
CA TYR A 53 -0.23 3.11 -11.17
C TYR A 53 -1.72 2.90 -10.90
N LEU A 54 -2.08 2.57 -9.65
CA LEU A 54 -3.48 2.35 -9.24
C LEU A 54 -4.29 3.64 -9.30
N THR A 55 -3.75 4.75 -8.79
CA THR A 55 -4.52 5.98 -8.57
C THR A 55 -4.31 7.03 -9.65
N ARG A 56 -3.72 6.67 -10.80
CA ARG A 56 -3.42 7.62 -11.89
C ARG A 56 -4.62 8.48 -12.30
N PRO A 57 -5.85 7.93 -12.52
CA PRO A 57 -7.00 8.74 -12.90
C PRO A 57 -7.34 9.78 -11.82
N ALA A 58 -7.40 9.34 -10.56
CA ALA A 58 -7.68 10.21 -9.42
C ALA A 58 -6.59 11.25 -9.18
N MET A 59 -5.31 10.92 -9.35
CA MET A 59 -4.23 11.90 -9.26
C MET A 59 -4.42 13.03 -10.27
N ARG A 60 -4.76 12.70 -11.53
CA ARG A 60 -5.07 13.71 -12.55
C ARG A 60 -6.28 14.56 -12.14
N ASN A 61 -7.36 13.92 -11.68
CA ASN A 61 -8.59 14.62 -11.32
C ASN A 61 -8.42 15.50 -10.08
N LEU A 62 -7.59 15.08 -9.11
CA LEU A 62 -7.22 15.87 -7.92
C LEU A 62 -6.28 17.04 -8.29
N THR A 63 -5.34 16.86 -9.20
CA THR A 63 -4.50 17.96 -9.70
C THR A 63 -5.36 19.04 -10.36
N TYR A 64 -6.42 18.65 -11.08
CA TYR A 64 -7.38 19.57 -11.69
C TYR A 64 -8.68 19.70 -10.92
N ASN A 65 -8.64 19.57 -9.58
CA ASN A 65 -9.85 19.53 -8.74
C ASN A 65 -10.74 20.76 -8.89
N ALA A 66 -10.18 21.93 -9.20
CA ALA A 66 -10.94 23.14 -9.49
C ALA A 66 -11.95 22.98 -10.65
N LYS A 67 -11.69 22.06 -11.58
CA LYS A 67 -12.58 21.73 -12.71
C LYS A 67 -13.42 20.49 -12.44
N THR A 68 -12.84 19.45 -11.84
CA THR A 68 -13.52 18.17 -11.64
C THR A 68 -14.48 18.17 -10.46
N GLY A 69 -14.23 19.01 -9.45
CA GLY A 69 -15.06 19.07 -8.24
C GLY A 69 -15.03 17.79 -7.40
N LEU A 70 -14.03 16.92 -7.59
CA LEU A 70 -13.93 15.61 -6.94
C LEU A 70 -13.91 15.71 -5.40
N VAL A 71 -13.21 16.73 -4.88
CA VAL A 71 -13.16 17.04 -3.45
C VAL A 71 -13.68 18.45 -3.23
N LEU A 72 -14.71 18.58 -2.40
CA LEU A 72 -15.30 19.86 -2.02
C LEU A 72 -14.79 20.30 -0.64
N ASP A 73 -14.63 21.60 -0.45
CA ASP A 73 -14.39 22.19 0.87
C ASP A 73 -15.71 22.15 1.66
N PRO A 74 -15.77 21.45 2.82
CA PRO A 74 -16.99 21.34 3.62
C PRO A 74 -17.57 22.69 4.06
N LYS A 75 -16.74 23.74 4.18
CA LYS A 75 -17.21 25.07 4.63
C LYS A 75 -17.82 25.91 3.52
N THR A 76 -17.29 25.79 2.31
CA THR A 76 -17.67 26.66 1.19
C THR A 76 -18.47 25.94 0.11
N ASN A 77 -18.54 24.62 0.18
CA ASN A 77 -19.12 23.72 -0.82
C ASN A 77 -18.57 23.95 -2.26
N LYS A 78 -17.38 24.54 -2.36
CA LYS A 78 -16.65 24.77 -3.62
C LYS A 78 -15.53 23.76 -3.76
N PRO A 79 -15.05 23.47 -4.98
CA PRO A 79 -13.91 22.59 -5.17
C PRO A 79 -12.70 23.03 -4.35
N ALA A 80 -12.18 22.12 -3.53
CA ALA A 80 -10.99 22.35 -2.73
C ALA A 80 -9.78 22.68 -3.63
N ARG A 81 -8.93 23.59 -3.17
CA ARG A 81 -7.74 24.06 -3.91
C ARG A 81 -6.46 23.71 -3.15
N GLY A 82 -5.39 23.49 -3.90
CA GLY A 82 -4.05 23.27 -3.37
C GLY A 82 -3.30 22.19 -4.14
N PRO A 83 -2.01 22.00 -3.84
CA PRO A 83 -1.24 20.91 -4.41
C PRO A 83 -1.79 19.56 -3.94
N MET A 84 -1.85 18.60 -4.85
CA MET A 84 -2.12 17.20 -4.50
C MET A 84 -0.83 16.57 -3.98
N GLY A 85 -0.94 15.77 -2.92
CA GLY A 85 0.18 15.04 -2.34
C GLY A 85 -0.24 13.67 -1.82
N ILE A 86 0.69 12.72 -1.90
CA ILE A 86 0.57 11.38 -1.31
C ILE A 86 1.70 11.27 -0.30
N MET A 87 1.37 11.37 0.99
CA MET A 87 2.36 11.47 2.06
C MET A 87 2.46 10.17 2.85
N LEU A 88 3.70 9.74 3.13
CA LEU A 88 3.96 8.67 4.08
C LEU A 88 3.67 9.19 5.50
N GLY A 89 2.82 8.49 6.25
CA GLY A 89 2.64 8.75 7.68
C GLY A 89 3.60 7.97 8.56
N SER A 90 3.82 6.69 8.25
CA SER A 90 4.76 5.81 8.95
C SER A 90 4.98 4.54 8.15
N VAL A 91 6.06 3.87 8.48
CA VAL A 91 6.43 2.58 7.93
C VAL A 91 7.03 1.76 9.05
N ALA A 92 6.71 0.47 9.06
CA ALA A 92 7.34 -0.48 9.96
C ALA A 92 7.74 -1.70 9.13
N CYS A 93 8.96 -2.18 9.39
CA CYS A 93 9.59 -3.27 8.65
C CYS A 93 10.09 -4.31 9.64
N SER A 94 9.73 -5.56 9.40
CA SER A 94 10.26 -6.72 10.11
C SER A 94 11.25 -7.44 9.21
N PHE A 95 12.50 -7.51 9.66
CA PHE A 95 13.59 -8.21 8.98
C PHE A 95 13.63 -9.67 9.46
N LYS A 96 13.71 -10.60 8.51
CA LYS A 96 13.67 -12.04 8.75
C LYS A 96 14.96 -12.73 8.33
N ARG A 97 15.51 -12.35 7.18
CA ARG A 97 16.75 -12.92 6.61
C ARG A 97 17.53 -11.87 5.86
N GLU A 98 18.85 -11.97 5.92
CA GLU A 98 19.78 -11.08 5.22
C GLU A 98 19.65 -11.15 3.70
N ILE A 99 19.93 -10.04 3.02
CA ILE A 99 20.13 -9.97 1.57
C ILE A 99 21.62 -9.76 1.34
N ARG A 100 22.28 -10.69 0.66
CA ARG A 100 23.73 -10.59 0.38
C ARG A 100 24.01 -9.63 -0.77
N ALA A 101 25.24 -9.10 -0.78
CA ALA A 101 25.72 -8.20 -1.82
C ALA A 101 25.43 -8.72 -3.23
N TYR A 102 24.90 -7.82 -4.08
CA TYR A 102 24.53 -8.05 -5.47
C TYR A 102 23.51 -9.16 -5.74
N ARG A 103 22.93 -9.78 -4.70
CA ARG A 103 21.86 -10.77 -4.88
C ARG A 103 20.59 -10.07 -5.32
N GLY A 104 19.95 -10.65 -6.34
CA GLY A 104 18.66 -10.19 -6.82
C GLY A 104 17.53 -10.63 -5.88
N TYR A 105 16.59 -9.72 -5.63
CA TYR A 105 15.37 -9.97 -4.87
C TYR A 105 14.21 -9.20 -5.50
N GLU A 106 13.00 -9.55 -5.06
CA GLU A 106 11.75 -8.99 -5.54
C GLU A 106 11.00 -8.34 -4.38
N LEU A 107 10.36 -7.20 -4.66
CA LEU A 107 9.41 -6.56 -3.78
C LEU A 107 8.01 -6.80 -4.30
N TRP A 108 7.18 -7.42 -3.48
CA TRP A 108 5.78 -7.69 -3.77
C TRP A 108 4.92 -6.74 -2.94
N THR A 109 4.47 -5.65 -3.57
CA THR A 109 3.72 -4.58 -2.89
C THR A 109 2.26 -4.61 -3.32
N LYS A 110 1.32 -4.59 -2.36
CA LYS A 110 -0.13 -4.47 -2.63
C LYS A 110 -0.82 -3.59 -1.60
N VAL A 111 -2.03 -3.13 -1.95
CA VAL A 111 -2.94 -2.54 -0.95
C VAL A 111 -3.31 -3.62 0.07
N LEU A 112 -3.17 -3.27 1.36
CA LEU A 112 -3.57 -4.11 2.48
C LEU A 112 -5.04 -3.82 2.85
N ALA A 113 -5.34 -2.56 3.13
CA ALA A 113 -6.66 -2.04 3.50
C ALA A 113 -6.65 -0.51 3.46
N TRP A 114 -7.78 0.11 3.82
CA TRP A 114 -7.85 1.54 4.11
C TRP A 114 -8.88 1.80 5.21
N ASP A 115 -8.69 2.94 5.87
CA ASP A 115 -9.66 3.54 6.78
C ASP A 115 -10.08 4.93 6.26
N ARG A 116 -10.64 5.76 7.16
CA ARG A 116 -11.11 7.11 6.84
C ARG A 116 -10.01 8.05 6.33
N LYS A 117 -8.77 7.87 6.77
CA LYS A 117 -7.63 8.77 6.55
C LYS A 117 -6.48 8.10 5.81
N TRP A 118 -6.21 6.84 6.10
CA TRP A 118 -5.02 6.11 5.73
C TRP A 118 -5.32 5.02 4.70
N LEU A 119 -4.48 4.96 3.67
CA LEU A 119 -4.31 3.81 2.80
C LEU A 119 -3.13 2.99 3.33
N TYR A 120 -3.35 1.70 3.60
CA TYR A 120 -2.31 0.79 4.06
C TYR A 120 -1.81 -0.06 2.90
N MET A 121 -0.49 -0.16 2.76
CA MET A 121 0.16 -1.06 1.80
C MET A 121 1.05 -2.04 2.55
N VAL A 122 1.12 -3.27 2.04
CA VAL A 122 2.05 -4.28 2.52
C VAL A 122 3.05 -4.61 1.43
N THR A 123 4.31 -4.72 1.80
CA THR A 123 5.41 -5.12 0.92
C THR A 123 6.15 -6.31 1.50
N HIS A 124 6.35 -7.33 0.69
CA HIS A 124 7.17 -8.49 1.04
C HIS A 124 8.45 -8.49 0.19
N PHE A 125 9.59 -8.69 0.86
CA PHE A 125 10.88 -8.88 0.20
C PHE A 125 11.16 -10.38 0.07
N VAL A 126 11.23 -10.88 -1.15
CA VAL A 126 11.44 -12.31 -1.42
C VAL A 126 12.65 -12.52 -2.33
N PRO A 127 13.37 -13.64 -2.21
CA PRO A 127 14.45 -13.93 -3.14
C PRO A 127 13.90 -14.05 -4.57
N LYS A 128 14.67 -13.55 -5.54
CA LYS A 128 14.23 -13.49 -6.94
C LYS A 128 13.88 -14.89 -7.48
N GLY A 129 12.73 -15.00 -8.14
CA GLY A 129 12.26 -16.23 -8.78
C GLY A 129 11.71 -17.31 -7.84
N THR A 130 11.58 -17.04 -6.53
CA THR A 130 11.01 -18.00 -5.56
C THR A 130 9.48 -18.00 -5.52
N ALA A 131 8.85 -16.98 -6.08
CA ALA A 131 7.41 -16.89 -6.26
C ALA A 131 7.10 -16.37 -7.66
N LYS A 132 6.02 -16.86 -8.28
CA LYS A 132 5.45 -16.27 -9.49
C LYS A 132 3.93 -16.13 -9.37
N PRO A 133 3.36 -14.98 -9.79
CA PRO A 133 1.92 -14.78 -9.78
C PRO A 133 1.27 -15.61 -10.88
N THR A 134 -0.01 -15.97 -10.71
CA THR A 134 -0.76 -16.74 -11.71
C THR A 134 -0.86 -16.02 -13.06
N GLU A 135 -0.94 -14.70 -13.03
CA GLU A 135 -0.92 -13.82 -14.19
C GLU A 135 -0.22 -12.50 -13.86
N TRP A 136 0.44 -11.89 -14.85
CA TRP A 136 1.03 -10.55 -14.71
C TRP A 136 1.13 -9.85 -16.06
N LEU A 137 0.98 -8.53 -16.06
CA LEU A 137 1.16 -7.69 -17.24
C LEU A 137 2.66 -7.48 -17.49
N ASP A 138 3.11 -7.59 -18.75
CA ASP A 138 4.49 -7.28 -19.05
C ASP A 138 4.79 -5.77 -18.90
N PRO A 139 6.06 -5.38 -18.68
CA PRO A 139 6.41 -3.97 -18.43
C PRO A 139 6.07 -2.99 -19.55
N ARG A 140 5.83 -3.48 -20.78
CA ARG A 140 5.45 -2.64 -21.93
C ARG A 140 3.94 -2.62 -22.18
N PHE A 141 3.14 -3.17 -21.26
CA PHE A 141 1.68 -3.27 -21.36
C PHE A 141 1.20 -3.93 -22.65
N GLY A 142 1.97 -4.89 -23.14
CA GLY A 142 1.77 -5.52 -24.43
C GLY A 142 1.05 -6.86 -24.40
N SER A 143 1.24 -7.65 -23.36
CA SER A 143 0.60 -8.94 -23.14
C SER A 143 0.52 -9.29 -21.65
N VAL A 144 -0.55 -10.01 -21.30
CA VAL A 144 -0.66 -10.67 -20.00
C VAL A 144 0.06 -12.02 -20.10
N ARG A 145 1.04 -12.22 -19.23
CA ARG A 145 1.74 -13.50 -19.06
C ARG A 145 1.05 -14.31 -17.97
N THR A 146 1.12 -15.63 -18.09
CA THR A 146 0.56 -16.56 -17.11
C THR A 146 1.64 -17.49 -16.59
N ARG A 147 1.45 -17.97 -15.36
CA ARG A 147 2.34 -18.94 -14.74
C ARG A 147 2.19 -20.30 -15.38
N THR A 148 3.29 -21.02 -15.54
CA THR A 148 3.32 -22.41 -15.98
C THR A 148 3.44 -23.36 -14.79
N GLY A 149 3.04 -24.63 -14.94
CA GLY A 149 3.16 -25.63 -13.86
C GLY A 149 4.60 -25.93 -13.41
N LYS A 150 5.61 -25.47 -14.17
CA LYS A 150 7.03 -25.63 -13.83
C LYS A 150 7.57 -24.50 -12.95
N ASP A 151 6.80 -23.43 -12.75
CA ASP A 151 7.22 -22.26 -12.00
C ASP A 151 7.02 -22.45 -10.49
N ALA A 152 7.92 -21.88 -9.69
CA ALA A 152 7.83 -21.93 -8.23
C ALA A 152 6.52 -21.30 -7.72
N SER A 153 5.78 -22.07 -6.92
CA SER A 153 4.50 -21.66 -6.33
C SER A 153 4.49 -21.63 -4.79
N GLY A 154 5.61 -21.95 -4.13
CA GLY A 154 5.73 -22.03 -2.68
C GLY A 154 7.19 -22.13 -2.20
N GLY A 155 7.40 -22.13 -0.88
CA GLY A 155 8.74 -22.19 -0.26
C GLY A 155 9.40 -20.83 -0.06
N TRP A 156 8.75 -19.76 -0.52
CA TRP A 156 9.15 -18.38 -0.27
C TRP A 156 8.93 -17.97 1.20
N GLU A 157 8.04 -18.63 1.93
CA GLU A 157 7.70 -18.32 3.33
C GLU A 157 8.94 -18.43 4.23
N ARG A 158 9.74 -19.48 4.01
CA ARG A 158 10.97 -19.73 4.77
C ARG A 158 12.15 -18.89 4.30
N THR A 159 12.08 -18.32 3.11
CA THR A 159 13.20 -17.61 2.48
C THR A 159 12.98 -16.11 2.36
N MET A 160 11.81 -15.61 2.78
CA MET A 160 11.46 -14.19 2.83
C MET A 160 12.49 -13.40 3.63
N HIS A 161 12.94 -12.28 3.06
CA HIS A 161 13.92 -11.40 3.68
C HIS A 161 13.28 -10.45 4.68
N ALA A 162 12.15 -9.85 4.34
CA ALA A 162 11.48 -8.86 5.18
C ALA A 162 9.99 -8.71 4.82
N THR A 163 9.24 -8.09 5.73
CA THR A 163 7.86 -7.64 5.50
C THR A 163 7.69 -6.26 6.07
N ALA A 164 7.11 -5.36 5.28
CA ALA A 164 6.83 -3.99 5.71
C ALA A 164 5.37 -3.62 5.51
N VAL A 165 4.87 -2.76 6.39
CA VAL A 165 3.56 -2.10 6.25
C VAL A 165 3.80 -0.60 6.23
N SER A 166 3.19 0.09 5.28
CA SER A 166 3.26 1.55 5.12
C SER A 166 1.86 2.15 5.22
N LYS A 167 1.72 3.28 5.94
CA LYS A 167 0.48 4.06 6.01
C LYS A 167 0.59 5.35 5.19
N TYR A 168 -0.38 5.61 4.34
CA TYR A 168 -0.39 6.71 3.39
C TYR A 168 -1.59 7.61 3.54
N VAL A 169 -1.39 8.92 3.43
CA VAL A 169 -2.49 9.89 3.40
C VAL A 169 -2.50 10.65 2.10
N PHE A 170 -3.68 10.78 1.50
CA PHE A 170 -3.92 11.64 0.35
C PHE A 170 -4.23 13.06 0.84
N LYS A 171 -3.62 14.05 0.21
CA LYS A 171 -3.76 15.46 0.55
C LYS A 171 -4.11 16.28 -0.68
N LEU A 172 -4.95 17.28 -0.48
CA LEU A 172 -5.22 18.35 -1.43
C LEU A 172 -5.14 19.69 -0.70
N GLY A 173 -3.99 20.35 -0.82
CA GLY A 173 -3.65 21.47 0.06
C GLY A 173 -3.73 21.07 1.54
N ARG A 174 -4.55 21.81 2.31
CA ARG A 174 -4.79 21.52 3.73
C ARG A 174 -5.75 20.34 3.98
N PHE A 175 -6.46 19.86 2.96
CA PHE A 175 -7.49 18.86 3.11
C PHE A 175 -6.90 17.45 3.06
N THR A 176 -7.37 16.59 3.96
CA THR A 176 -7.15 15.14 3.88
C THR A 176 -8.22 14.55 2.97
N VAL A 177 -7.81 13.88 1.91
CA VAL A 177 -8.71 13.20 0.97
C VAL A 177 -8.92 11.77 1.43
N HIS A 178 -10.18 11.37 1.54
CA HIS A 178 -10.55 10.02 1.94
C HIS A 178 -10.06 9.00 0.90
N PRO A 179 -9.35 7.91 1.28
CA PRO A 179 -8.84 6.91 0.33
C PRO A 179 -9.90 6.37 -0.64
N ALA A 180 -11.12 6.11 -0.14
CA ALA A 180 -12.23 5.66 -1.00
C ALA A 180 -12.57 6.62 -2.15
N ILE A 181 -12.41 7.95 -2.01
CA ILE A 181 -12.61 8.90 -3.13
C ILE A 181 -11.61 8.60 -4.24
N VAL A 182 -10.35 8.39 -3.87
CA VAL A 182 -9.25 8.15 -4.80
C VAL A 182 -9.42 6.79 -5.50
N LEU A 183 -9.81 5.77 -4.75
CA LEU A 183 -10.01 4.42 -5.28
C LEU A 183 -11.27 4.32 -6.17
N GLU A 184 -12.37 4.97 -5.77
CA GLU A 184 -13.62 5.07 -6.53
C GLU A 184 -13.41 5.81 -7.86
N ASP A 185 -12.79 7.00 -7.85
CA ASP A 185 -12.50 7.77 -9.06
C ASP A 185 -11.49 7.08 -9.99
N SER A 186 -10.67 6.16 -9.44
CA SER A 186 -9.77 5.31 -10.23
C SER A 186 -10.41 4.04 -10.78
N GLY A 187 -11.72 3.82 -10.57
CA GLY A 187 -12.45 2.64 -11.05
C GLY A 187 -12.13 1.34 -10.28
N LEU A 188 -11.53 1.47 -9.09
CA LEU A 188 -11.07 0.32 -8.29
C LEU A 188 -12.10 -0.13 -7.25
N LEU A 189 -13.12 0.67 -6.98
CA LEU A 189 -14.22 0.31 -6.09
C LEU A 189 -15.49 0.05 -6.89
N PRO A 190 -16.13 -1.13 -6.76
CA PRO A 190 -17.42 -1.42 -7.38
C PRO A 190 -18.53 -0.64 -6.68
N GLU A 191 -19.71 -0.54 -7.30
CA GLU A 191 -20.87 0.07 -6.66
C GLU A 191 -21.25 -0.66 -5.36
N ARG A 192 -21.51 0.12 -4.31
CA ARG A 192 -21.87 -0.37 -2.98
C ARG A 192 -23.19 0.26 -2.54
N PRO A 193 -24.16 -0.52 -2.02
CA PRO A 193 -25.36 0.04 -1.39
C PRO A 193 -25.01 1.03 -0.29
N GLY A 194 -25.55 2.24 -0.35
CA GLY A 194 -25.24 3.32 0.58
C GLY A 194 -23.87 4.00 0.38
N GLY A 195 -23.05 3.54 -0.59
CA GLY A 195 -21.76 4.12 -0.92
C GLY A 195 -20.61 3.75 0.04
N TRP A 196 -19.38 3.99 -0.41
CA TRP A 196 -18.15 3.64 0.34
C TRP A 196 -17.80 4.57 1.50
N ARG A 197 -18.54 5.68 1.63
CA ARG A 197 -18.25 6.78 2.57
C ARG A 197 -19.41 7.11 3.51
N SER A 198 -20.43 6.26 3.56
CA SER A 198 -21.54 6.40 4.51
C SER A 198 -21.18 5.85 5.90
N GLY A 199 -22.10 5.98 6.85
CA GLY A 199 -21.89 5.57 8.25
C GLY A 199 -21.06 6.56 9.05
N GLU A 200 -20.99 6.33 10.36
CA GLU A 200 -20.31 7.19 11.33
C GLU A 200 -18.80 7.34 11.02
N ASN A 201 -18.16 6.22 10.70
CA ASN A 201 -16.73 6.18 10.38
C ASN A 201 -16.41 6.57 8.93
N GLN A 202 -17.42 6.84 8.10
CA GLN A 202 -17.28 7.08 6.66
C GLN A 202 -16.68 5.89 5.90
N LEU A 203 -17.01 4.66 6.31
CA LEU A 203 -16.49 3.41 5.73
C LEU A 203 -17.59 2.51 5.15
N GLY A 204 -18.78 3.08 4.96
CA GLY A 204 -20.02 2.38 4.61
C GLY A 204 -20.56 1.55 5.78
N ASP A 205 -21.53 0.69 5.51
CA ASP A 205 -22.07 -0.25 6.50
C ASP A 205 -21.02 -1.29 6.94
N GLU A 206 -20.45 -1.10 8.13
CA GLU A 206 -19.49 -2.01 8.75
C GLU A 206 -20.17 -3.21 9.45
N THR A 207 -21.49 -3.18 9.61
CA THR A 207 -22.28 -4.25 10.25
C THR A 207 -22.71 -5.34 9.28
N ALA A 208 -22.60 -5.09 7.97
CA ALA A 208 -22.92 -6.06 6.93
C ALA A 208 -22.21 -7.41 7.18
N ASP A 209 -22.98 -8.50 7.17
CA ASP A 209 -22.46 -9.86 7.28
C ASP A 209 -21.78 -10.29 5.97
N LEU A 210 -20.52 -10.67 6.10
CA LEU A 210 -19.62 -11.08 5.02
C LEU A 210 -18.93 -12.42 5.35
N SER A 211 -19.45 -13.17 6.32
CA SER A 211 -18.89 -14.45 6.76
C SER A 211 -18.94 -15.53 5.67
N ASP A 212 -19.87 -15.39 4.72
CA ASP A 212 -20.04 -16.22 3.53
C ASP A 212 -18.97 -15.99 2.45
N VAL A 213 -18.24 -14.87 2.52
CA VAL A 213 -17.29 -14.47 1.46
C VAL A 213 -15.98 -15.25 1.58
N ASN A 214 -15.77 -16.20 0.67
CA ASN A 214 -14.50 -16.93 0.58
C ASN A 214 -13.41 -16.13 -0.18
N LEU A 215 -12.46 -15.55 0.57
CA LEU A 215 -11.31 -14.82 0.03
C LEU A 215 -10.16 -15.72 -0.49
N SER A 216 -10.21 -17.03 -0.24
CA SER A 216 -9.15 -17.97 -0.65
C SER A 216 -9.32 -18.53 -2.07
N ALA A 217 -10.53 -18.46 -2.63
CA ALA A 217 -10.85 -18.88 -4.00
C ALA A 217 -10.97 -17.67 -4.94
N GLU A 218 -10.77 -17.85 -6.25
CA GLU A 218 -11.14 -16.80 -7.21
C GLU A 218 -12.65 -16.54 -7.18
N GLY A 219 -13.05 -15.30 -7.39
CA GLY A 219 -14.45 -14.90 -7.37
C GLY A 219 -14.66 -13.50 -7.95
N THR A 220 -15.93 -13.12 -8.07
CA THR A 220 -16.35 -11.80 -8.53
C THR A 220 -15.91 -10.72 -7.54
N TRP A 221 -15.35 -9.63 -8.05
CA TRP A 221 -14.93 -8.48 -7.24
C TRP A 221 -16.07 -7.48 -7.08
N ASP A 222 -17.11 -7.92 -6.38
CA ASP A 222 -18.22 -7.07 -5.93
C ASP A 222 -17.86 -6.31 -4.66
N TRP A 223 -18.79 -5.45 -4.19
CA TRP A 223 -18.54 -4.65 -2.99
C TRP A 223 -18.34 -5.52 -1.73
N ARG A 224 -19.04 -6.66 -1.63
CA ARG A 224 -18.92 -7.60 -0.50
C ARG A 224 -17.51 -8.14 -0.41
N ARG A 225 -16.94 -8.59 -1.52
CA ARG A 225 -15.58 -9.12 -1.58
C ARG A 225 -14.52 -8.06 -1.32
N VAL A 226 -14.68 -6.86 -1.89
CA VAL A 226 -13.77 -5.73 -1.64
C VAL A 226 -13.79 -5.34 -0.17
N GLU A 227 -14.97 -5.26 0.45
CA GLU A 227 -15.11 -4.94 1.87
C GLU A 227 -14.56 -6.05 2.78
N ALA A 228 -14.82 -7.32 2.48
CA ALA A 228 -14.27 -8.45 3.22
C ALA A 228 -12.72 -8.43 3.19
N GLN A 229 -12.14 -8.15 2.03
CA GLN A 229 -10.69 -8.02 1.87
C GLN A 229 -10.14 -6.81 2.64
N ARG A 230 -10.83 -5.67 2.63
CA ARG A 230 -10.50 -4.47 3.42
C ARG A 230 -10.51 -4.79 4.92
N ARG A 231 -11.58 -5.39 5.44
CA ARG A 231 -11.72 -5.76 6.86
C ARG A 231 -10.62 -6.74 7.30
N LYS A 232 -10.32 -7.75 6.48
CA LYS A 232 -9.21 -8.68 6.73
C LYS A 232 -7.86 -7.96 6.83
N GLY A 233 -7.59 -6.98 5.98
CA GLY A 233 -6.37 -6.17 6.09
C GLY A 233 -6.37 -5.24 7.30
N MET A 234 -7.53 -4.71 7.70
CA MET A 234 -7.66 -3.85 8.89
C MET A 234 -7.33 -4.57 10.20
N GLN A 235 -7.57 -5.89 10.30
CA GLN A 235 -7.15 -6.70 11.45
C GLN A 235 -5.64 -6.58 11.72
N MET A 236 -4.84 -6.40 10.67
CA MET A 236 -3.40 -6.15 10.81
C MET A 236 -3.10 -4.65 10.96
N ALA A 237 -3.76 -3.80 10.18
CA ALA A 237 -3.51 -2.35 10.17
C ALA A 237 -3.76 -1.68 11.55
N GLN A 238 -4.74 -2.17 12.32
CA GLN A 238 -5.04 -1.65 13.66
C GLN A 238 -3.86 -1.73 14.64
N HIS A 239 -2.99 -2.74 14.51
CA HIS A 239 -1.82 -2.87 15.38
C HIS A 239 -0.78 -1.75 15.13
N PHE A 240 -0.71 -1.24 13.89
CA PHE A 240 0.12 -0.09 13.57
C PHE A 240 -0.49 1.21 14.09
N HIS A 241 -1.82 1.30 14.16
CA HIS A 241 -2.47 2.42 14.82
C HIS A 241 -2.17 2.43 16.32
N ALA A 242 -2.23 1.27 16.98
CA ALA A 242 -1.84 1.13 18.37
C ALA A 242 -0.37 1.51 18.61
N LEU A 243 0.53 1.18 17.68
CA LEU A 243 1.94 1.60 17.76
C LEU A 243 2.08 3.13 17.74
N ASP A 244 1.27 3.85 16.97
CA ASP A 244 1.32 5.31 16.94
C ASP A 244 0.96 5.96 18.29
N GLN A 245 0.11 5.30 19.09
CA GLN A 245 -0.31 5.77 20.41
C GLN A 245 0.79 5.62 21.48
N THR A 246 1.91 4.98 21.15
CA THR A 246 3.05 4.87 22.08
C THR A 246 3.69 6.21 22.43
N SER A 247 3.40 7.28 21.67
CA SER A 247 3.76 8.65 22.05
C SER A 247 3.23 9.03 23.43
N ASP A 248 2.09 8.48 23.84
CA ASP A 248 1.44 8.78 25.12
C ASP A 248 2.22 8.18 26.31
N LEU A 249 3.13 7.23 26.03
CA LEU A 249 4.04 6.65 27.03
C LEU A 249 5.27 7.53 27.31
N PHE A 250 5.49 8.57 26.50
CA PHE A 250 6.64 9.46 26.68
C PHE A 250 6.33 10.50 27.76
N ASP A 251 6.92 10.32 28.95
CA ASP A 251 6.72 11.18 30.12
C ASP A 251 7.76 12.31 30.24
N GLY A 252 8.61 12.49 29.22
CA GLY A 252 9.68 13.48 29.22
C GLY A 252 10.81 13.23 30.23
N GLY A 253 10.88 12.03 30.84
CA GLY A 253 11.83 11.71 31.89
C GLY A 253 11.40 12.29 33.24
N THR A 254 10.11 12.21 33.58
CA THR A 254 9.55 12.73 34.85
C THR A 254 10.32 12.21 36.08
N PHE A 255 10.89 11.01 35.99
CA PHE A 255 11.67 10.38 37.05
C PHE A 255 13.19 10.33 36.78
N GLY A 256 13.68 11.22 35.89
CA GLY A 256 15.08 11.29 35.48
C GLY A 256 15.42 10.41 34.28
N ALA A 257 16.67 10.49 33.82
CA ALA A 257 17.21 9.71 32.70
C ALA A 257 18.47 8.96 33.14
N LEU A 258 18.71 7.77 32.57
CA LEU A 258 19.90 6.97 32.88
C LEU A 258 21.21 7.70 32.54
N ALA A 259 21.24 8.36 31.38
CA ALA A 259 22.35 9.19 30.94
C ALA A 259 21.90 10.12 29.79
N LYS A 260 22.65 11.21 29.57
CA LYS A 260 22.56 12.04 28.37
C LYS A 260 23.86 11.89 27.58
N MET A 261 23.79 11.22 26.44
CA MET A 261 24.95 11.01 25.56
C MET A 261 25.03 12.14 24.53
N GLY A 262 26.25 12.58 24.19
CA GLY A 262 26.52 13.58 23.17
C GLY A 262 26.25 13.07 21.74
N PRO A 263 26.39 13.92 20.71
CA PRO A 263 26.17 13.52 19.32
C PRO A 263 27.18 12.43 18.90
N CYS A 264 26.63 11.32 18.38
CA CYS A 264 27.35 10.21 17.77
C CYS A 264 27.63 10.49 16.29
#